data_AF-A0A7J9G6J7-F1
#
_entry.id   AF-A0A7J9G6J7-F1
#
_cell.length_a   1.000
_cell.length_b   1.000
_cell.length_c   1.000
_cell.angle_alpha   90.00
_cell.angle_beta   90.00
_cell.angle_gamma   90.00
#
_symmetry.space_group_name_H-M   'P 1'
#
loop_
_entity.id
_entity.type
_entity.pdbx_description
1 polymer ?
#
loop_
_entity_poly.entity_id
_entity_poly.type
_entity_poly.pdbx_seq_one_letter_code
_entity_poly.pdbx_strand_id
1 'polypeptide(L)'
;MYIMKFTEEEQMFWNGTLTRFGNIQMCPSSGILNYGQGLFEGLKAYRKEDEGILLFRPEENALRMKVGADRMCMPSPTIDQFIDAVKKTVLANKRWVPPHGRGSLYIKPLLMGTGRNLEVKPSSEYTFLVYASPVGNGLKGVLNLIVEDNVHRATPGSIGGIKAVTNYLPIYKPLTEAKAKGFSDLLYLDALTGSNIEECSG
;
A
#
# COMPACT_ATOMS: atom_id res chain seq x y z
N MET A 1 12.38 2.84 9.96
CA MET A 1 11.87 2.48 8.61
C MET A 1 13.02 1.87 7.81
N TYR A 2 12.72 1.01 6.85
CA TYR A 2 13.69 0.48 5.90
C TYR A 2 13.57 1.24 4.58
N ILE A 3 14.69 1.55 3.92
CA ILE A 3 14.73 2.24 2.64
C ILE A 3 15.71 1.51 1.72
N MET A 4 15.32 1.36 0.45
CA MET A 4 16.12 0.81 -0.62
C MET A 4 15.88 1.61 -1.90
N LYS A 5 16.91 1.77 -2.72
CA LYS A 5 16.86 2.63 -3.91
C LYS A 5 17.08 1.83 -5.18
N PHE A 6 16.54 2.34 -6.27
CA PHE A 6 16.80 1.90 -7.62
C PHE A 6 17.16 3.12 -8.46
N THR A 7 18.16 2.98 -9.32
CA THR A 7 18.54 3.95 -10.35
C THR A 7 18.73 3.22 -11.68
N GLU A 8 18.56 3.95 -12.79
CA GLU A 8 18.88 3.42 -14.13
C GLU A 8 20.34 2.99 -14.29
N GLU A 9 21.28 3.56 -13.54
CA GLU A 9 22.68 3.14 -13.58
C GLU A 9 22.87 1.75 -12.97
N GLU A 10 22.22 1.49 -11.84
CA GLU A 10 22.41 0.24 -11.07
C GLU A 10 21.53 -0.91 -11.57
N GLN A 11 20.42 -0.60 -12.27
CA GLN A 11 19.46 -1.56 -12.84
C GLN A 11 18.91 -2.59 -11.85
N MET A 12 19.10 -2.36 -10.55
CA MET A 12 18.61 -3.21 -9.48
C MET A 12 18.32 -2.39 -8.23
N PHE A 13 17.55 -2.96 -7.31
CA PHE A 13 17.40 -2.37 -5.99
C PHE A 13 18.65 -2.66 -5.14
N TRP A 14 19.24 -1.61 -4.58
CA TRP A 14 20.50 -1.67 -3.84
C TRP A 14 20.46 -0.80 -2.57
N ASN A 15 21.48 -0.97 -1.72
CA ASN A 15 21.71 -0.18 -0.49
C ASN A 15 20.49 -0.11 0.45
N GLY A 16 19.95 -1.28 0.75
CA GLY A 16 18.88 -1.44 1.73
C GLY A 16 19.33 -1.15 3.16
N THR A 17 18.80 -0.10 3.78
CA THR A 17 19.21 0.35 5.12
C THR A 17 18.04 0.61 6.05
N LEU A 18 18.25 0.33 7.34
CA LEU A 18 17.35 0.76 8.41
C LEU A 18 17.74 2.16 8.86
N THR A 19 16.76 3.06 8.92
CA THR A 19 16.91 4.42 9.44
C THR A 19 15.81 4.76 10.43
N ARG A 20 16.00 5.84 11.20
CA ARG A 20 14.96 6.38 12.08
C ARG A 20 13.75 6.81 11.23
N PHE A 21 12.56 6.64 11.78
CA PHE A 21 11.36 7.17 11.14
C PHE A 21 11.47 8.69 11.02
N GLY A 22 11.11 9.25 9.87
CA GLY A 22 11.20 10.67 9.60
C GLY A 22 10.64 11.02 8.23
N ASN A 23 10.57 12.32 7.95
CA ASN A 23 10.07 12.83 6.68
C ASN A 23 10.96 12.38 5.51
N ILE A 24 10.33 12.14 4.37
CA ILE A 24 11.01 11.82 3.12
C ILE A 24 11.27 13.12 2.37
N GLN A 25 12.53 13.42 2.09
CA GLN A 25 12.88 14.51 1.18
C GLN A 25 12.72 14.02 -0.26
N MET A 26 12.06 14.82 -1.08
CA MET A 26 11.73 14.47 -2.45
C MET A 26 11.78 15.71 -3.35
N CYS A 27 12.18 15.52 -4.60
CA CYS A 27 12.14 16.61 -5.57
C CYS A 27 10.68 16.94 -5.92
N PRO A 28 10.29 18.22 -6.02
CA PRO A 28 8.93 18.58 -6.43
C PRO A 28 8.52 18.01 -7.80
N SER A 29 9.48 17.76 -8.69
CA SER A 29 9.25 17.12 -9.99
C SER A 29 9.27 15.59 -9.95
N SER A 30 9.20 14.95 -8.79
CA SER A 30 9.14 13.49 -8.72
C SER A 30 7.82 12.96 -9.29
N GLY A 31 7.88 11.85 -10.04
CA GLY A 31 6.71 11.28 -10.72
C GLY A 31 5.58 10.88 -9.78
N ILE A 32 5.89 10.42 -8.56
CA ILE A 32 4.89 10.14 -7.52
C ILE A 32 4.09 11.39 -7.11
N LEU A 33 4.70 12.57 -7.08
CA LEU A 33 4.05 13.81 -6.65
C LEU A 33 3.16 14.42 -7.74
N ASN A 34 3.51 14.21 -9.01
CA ASN A 34 2.85 14.87 -10.15
C ASN A 34 1.87 13.95 -10.89
N TYR A 35 2.19 12.66 -11.00
CA TYR A 35 1.43 11.70 -11.82
C TYR A 35 0.99 10.46 -11.04
N GLY A 36 1.29 10.39 -9.73
CA GLY A 36 0.87 9.28 -8.89
C GLY A 36 1.50 7.93 -9.23
N GLN A 37 2.70 7.91 -9.85
CA GLN A 37 3.42 6.67 -10.16
C GLN A 37 3.94 6.01 -8.88
N GLY A 38 3.07 5.28 -8.18
CA GLY A 38 3.42 4.57 -6.96
C GLY A 38 2.40 3.52 -6.52
N LEU A 39 2.91 2.59 -5.73
CA LEU A 39 2.22 1.43 -5.23
C LEU A 39 2.44 1.32 -3.72
N PHE A 40 1.54 0.61 -3.06
CA PHE A 40 1.74 0.25 -1.67
C PHE A 40 1.23 -1.14 -1.36
N GLU A 41 1.72 -1.68 -0.26
CA GLU A 41 1.24 -2.91 0.31
C GLU A 41 0.78 -2.73 1.75
N GLY A 42 0.07 -3.73 2.26
CA GLY A 42 -0.42 -3.76 3.62
C GLY A 42 -0.40 -5.17 4.16
N LEU A 43 0.38 -5.37 5.23
CA LEU A 43 0.49 -6.63 5.94
C LEU A 43 0.68 -6.39 7.43
N LYS A 44 0.60 -7.46 8.22
CA LYS A 44 0.61 -7.38 9.68
C LYS A 44 1.60 -8.37 10.27
N ALA A 45 2.28 -7.93 11.32
CA ALA A 45 3.02 -8.78 12.23
C ALA A 45 2.22 -8.98 13.53
N TYR A 46 2.15 -10.22 13.97
CA TYR A 46 1.42 -10.64 15.17
C TYR A 46 2.39 -11.24 16.18
N ARG A 47 2.22 -10.89 17.45
CA ARG A 47 2.90 -11.58 18.55
C ARG A 47 2.13 -12.84 18.89
N LYS A 48 2.81 -13.98 18.89
CA LYS A 48 2.31 -15.28 19.36
C LYS A 48 2.34 -15.36 20.89
N GLU A 49 1.68 -16.38 21.45
CA GLU A 49 1.73 -16.67 22.89
C GLU A 49 3.15 -16.96 23.40
N ASP A 50 3.99 -17.57 22.56
CA ASP A 50 5.41 -17.87 22.86
C ASP A 50 6.37 -16.71 22.62
N GLU A 51 5.86 -15.47 22.55
CA GLU A 51 6.60 -14.24 22.24
C GLU A 51 7.23 -14.16 20.83
N GLY A 52 7.11 -15.21 20.01
CA GLY A 52 7.50 -15.20 18.62
C GLY A 52 6.67 -14.21 17.80
N ILE A 53 7.23 -13.72 16.69
CA ILE A 53 6.53 -12.83 15.77
C ILE A 53 6.23 -13.58 14.47
N LEU A 54 4.96 -13.52 14.04
CA LEU A 54 4.48 -14.15 12.82
C LEU A 54 4.07 -13.11 11.79
N LEU A 55 4.43 -13.36 10.53
CA LEU A 55 3.94 -12.67 9.35
C LEU A 55 2.98 -13.59 8.61
N PHE A 56 1.86 -13.07 8.13
CA PHE A 56 0.91 -13.85 7.35
C PHE A 56 1.13 -13.60 5.86
N ARG A 57 1.58 -14.65 5.14
CA ARG A 57 1.76 -14.69 3.68
C ARG A 57 2.49 -13.46 3.07
N PRO A 58 3.63 -13.01 3.62
CA PRO A 58 4.35 -11.84 3.08
C PRO A 58 4.79 -12.02 1.61
N GLU A 59 4.96 -13.26 1.15
CA GLU A 59 5.25 -13.63 -0.24
C GLU A 59 4.15 -13.14 -1.20
N GLU A 60 2.87 -13.24 -0.80
CA GLU A 60 1.73 -12.81 -1.63
C GLU A 60 1.66 -11.28 -1.76
N ASN A 61 2.00 -10.57 -0.68
CA ASN A 61 2.13 -9.11 -0.73
C ASN A 61 3.25 -8.71 -1.69
N ALA A 62 4.39 -9.40 -1.65
CA ALA A 62 5.51 -9.15 -2.55
C ALA A 62 5.14 -9.43 -4.01
N LEU A 63 4.46 -10.55 -4.28
CA LEU A 63 3.98 -10.91 -5.62
C LEU A 63 2.98 -9.89 -6.16
N ARG A 64 2.03 -9.44 -5.34
CA ARG A 64 1.06 -8.42 -5.73
C ARG A 64 1.72 -7.07 -6.02
N MET A 65 2.71 -6.66 -5.22
CA MET A 65 3.51 -5.47 -5.54
C MET A 65 4.25 -5.62 -6.87
N LYS A 66 4.84 -6.79 -7.15
CA LYS A 66 5.53 -7.06 -8.41
C LYS A 66 4.60 -6.96 -9.62
N VAL A 67 3.40 -7.54 -9.55
CA VAL A 67 2.37 -7.42 -10.59
C VAL A 67 1.93 -5.96 -10.76
N GLY A 68 1.74 -5.24 -9.67
CA GLY A 68 1.43 -3.80 -9.70
C GLY A 68 2.53 -2.98 -10.37
N ALA A 69 3.80 -3.28 -10.06
CA ALA A 69 4.95 -2.58 -10.59
C ALA A 69 5.06 -2.76 -12.10
N ASP A 70 4.88 -3.98 -12.59
CA ASP A 70 4.81 -4.29 -14.03
C ASP A 70 3.72 -3.46 -14.73
N ARG A 71 2.49 -3.48 -14.19
CA ARG A 71 1.36 -2.70 -14.73
C ARG A 71 1.61 -1.18 -14.75
N MET A 72 2.43 -0.67 -13.84
CA MET A 72 2.77 0.76 -13.71
C MET A 72 4.11 1.13 -14.37
N CYS A 73 4.71 0.21 -15.13
CA CYS A 73 6.02 0.36 -15.75
C CYS A 73 7.11 0.75 -14.73
N MET A 74 7.12 0.11 -13.57
CA MET A 74 8.07 0.32 -12.48
C MET A 74 8.94 -0.93 -12.27
N PRO A 75 10.23 -0.79 -11.93
CA PRO A 75 11.00 -1.89 -11.38
C PRO A 75 10.45 -2.26 -10.00
N SER A 76 10.54 -3.53 -9.63
CA SER A 76 10.15 -4.02 -8.30
C SER A 76 11.33 -4.65 -7.55
N PRO A 77 11.36 -4.57 -6.21
CA PRO A 77 12.23 -5.43 -5.42
C PRO A 77 11.96 -6.90 -5.73
N THR A 78 12.97 -7.75 -5.61
CA THR A 78 12.74 -9.20 -5.62
C THR A 78 11.86 -9.60 -4.43
N ILE A 79 11.21 -10.77 -4.52
CA ILE A 79 10.39 -11.30 -3.42
C ILE A 79 11.22 -11.41 -2.13
N ASP A 80 12.46 -11.88 -2.24
CA ASP A 80 13.38 -11.98 -1.09
C ASP A 80 13.75 -10.61 -0.53
N GLN A 81 14.05 -9.62 -1.38
CA GLN A 81 14.34 -8.25 -0.93
C GLN A 81 13.15 -7.63 -0.19
N PHE A 82 11.94 -7.85 -0.69
CA PHE A 82 10.72 -7.36 -0.03
C PHE A 82 10.55 -8.02 1.35
N ILE A 83 10.67 -9.34 1.43
CA ILE A 83 10.47 -10.10 2.67
C ILE A 83 11.56 -9.74 3.70
N ASP A 84 12.81 -9.62 3.27
CA ASP A 84 13.92 -9.20 4.12
C ASP A 84 13.70 -7.79 4.68
N ALA A 85 13.30 -6.83 3.85
CA ALA A 85 12.97 -5.47 4.27
C ALA A 85 11.83 -5.43 5.31
N VAL A 86 10.79 -6.25 5.11
CA VAL A 86 9.69 -6.41 6.05
C VAL A 86 10.20 -6.99 7.38
N LYS A 87 10.95 -8.11 7.34
CA LYS A 87 11.49 -8.76 8.54
C LYS A 87 12.41 -7.81 9.32
N LYS A 88 13.35 -7.13 8.66
CA LYS A 88 14.23 -6.13 9.26
C LYS A 88 13.44 -5.00 9.92
N THR A 89 12.40 -4.49 9.25
CA THR A 89 11.53 -3.43 9.80
C THR A 89 10.80 -3.90 11.06
N VAL A 90 10.25 -5.12 11.04
CA VAL A 90 9.53 -5.70 12.18
C VAL A 90 10.47 -5.95 13.36
N LEU A 91 11.63 -6.56 13.13
CA LEU A 91 12.60 -6.85 14.18
C LEU A 91 13.13 -5.57 14.85
N ALA A 92 13.45 -4.53 14.07
CA ALA A 92 13.85 -3.23 14.59
C ALA A 92 12.75 -2.55 15.44
N ASN A 93 11.49 -2.93 15.24
CA ASN A 93 10.32 -2.40 15.94
C ASN A 93 9.64 -3.45 16.83
N LYS A 94 10.33 -4.54 17.23
CA LYS A 94 9.75 -5.64 18.02
C LYS A 94 9.00 -5.18 19.26
N ARG A 95 9.49 -4.13 19.95
CA ARG A 95 8.84 -3.55 21.14
C ARG A 95 7.47 -2.91 20.86
N TRP A 96 7.19 -2.55 19.62
CA TRP A 96 5.93 -1.96 19.19
C TRP A 96 4.92 -2.99 18.66
N VAL A 97 5.31 -4.26 18.52
CA VAL A 97 4.36 -5.32 18.21
C VAL A 97 3.48 -5.54 19.43
N PRO A 98 2.15 -5.30 19.34
CA PRO A 98 1.26 -5.42 20.48
C PRO A 98 1.33 -6.80 21.15
N PRO A 99 0.99 -6.92 22.44
CA PRO A 99 0.84 -8.20 23.10
C PRO A 99 -0.14 -9.13 22.36
N HIS A 100 0.00 -10.44 22.54
CA HIS A 100 -0.90 -11.42 21.93
C HIS A 100 -2.37 -11.06 22.23
N GLY A 101 -3.22 -11.11 21.20
CA GLY A 101 -4.65 -10.76 21.29
C GLY A 101 -4.98 -9.27 21.46
N ARG A 102 -3.99 -8.36 21.54
CA ARG A 102 -4.23 -6.92 21.78
C ARG A 102 -4.10 -6.05 20.53
N GLY A 103 -3.69 -6.62 19.40
CA GLY A 103 -3.54 -5.90 18.15
C GLY A 103 -2.47 -6.54 17.25
N SER A 104 -1.97 -5.74 16.32
CA SER A 104 -0.90 -6.13 15.41
C SER A 104 0.00 -4.94 15.11
N LEU A 105 1.21 -5.20 14.62
CA LEU A 105 2.02 -4.18 13.98
C LEU A 105 1.67 -4.15 12.50
N TYR A 106 0.98 -3.11 12.04
CA TYR A 106 0.72 -2.90 10.62
C TYR A 106 1.99 -2.44 9.92
N ILE A 107 2.33 -3.10 8.82
CA ILE A 107 3.53 -2.86 8.03
C ILE A 107 3.08 -2.29 6.69
N LYS A 108 3.71 -1.20 6.26
CA LYS A 108 3.38 -0.47 5.04
C LYS A 108 4.61 -0.37 4.14
N PRO A 109 4.77 -1.31 3.20
CA PRO A 109 5.68 -1.16 2.08
C PRO A 109 5.13 -0.16 1.06
N LEU A 110 5.98 0.72 0.55
CA LEU A 110 5.72 1.72 -0.48
C LEU A 110 6.74 1.54 -1.60
N LEU A 111 6.31 1.68 -2.85
CA LEU A 111 7.17 1.76 -4.02
C LEU A 111 6.80 3.03 -4.79
N MET A 112 7.76 3.94 -4.96
CA MET A 112 7.50 5.30 -5.46
C MET A 112 8.47 5.66 -6.59
N GLY A 113 7.96 6.22 -7.68
CA GLY A 113 8.77 6.88 -8.72
C GLY A 113 9.32 8.20 -8.21
N THR A 114 10.59 8.21 -7.80
CA THR A 114 11.24 9.34 -7.13
C THR A 114 12.16 10.16 -8.02
N GLY A 115 12.48 9.66 -9.21
CA GLY A 115 13.30 10.38 -10.20
C GLY A 115 12.65 11.68 -10.65
N ARG A 116 13.50 12.65 -11.02
CA ARG A 116 13.11 14.01 -11.40
C ARG A 116 12.58 14.02 -12.83
N ASN A 117 11.27 14.21 -13.00
CA ASN A 117 10.65 14.18 -14.32
C ASN A 117 9.30 14.92 -14.37
N LEU A 118 9.17 15.90 -15.28
CA LEU A 118 7.91 16.60 -15.58
C LEU A 118 7.23 16.11 -16.87
N GLU A 119 7.79 15.09 -17.51
CA GLU A 119 7.16 14.44 -18.67
C GLU A 119 6.33 13.24 -18.21
N VAL A 120 5.27 12.95 -18.94
CA VAL A 120 4.44 11.77 -18.72
C VAL A 120 5.16 10.53 -19.27
N LYS A 121 6.10 10.02 -18.48
CA LYS A 121 6.85 8.78 -18.76
C LYS A 121 7.29 8.12 -17.44
N PRO A 122 7.64 6.82 -17.45
CA PRO A 122 8.15 6.14 -16.26
C PRO A 122 9.34 6.87 -15.64
N SER A 123 9.42 6.88 -14.31
CA SER A 123 10.54 7.45 -13.57
C SER A 123 11.85 6.70 -13.84
N SER A 124 12.98 7.39 -13.75
CA SER A 124 14.33 6.81 -13.85
C SER A 124 14.89 6.34 -12.50
N GLU A 125 14.28 6.76 -11.39
CA GLU A 125 14.70 6.39 -10.05
C GLU A 125 13.49 6.02 -9.19
N TYR A 126 13.66 5.01 -8.35
CA TYR A 126 12.60 4.53 -7.48
C TYR A 126 13.08 4.36 -6.05
N THR A 127 12.14 4.55 -5.12
CA THR A 127 12.36 4.31 -3.70
C THR A 127 11.40 3.25 -3.22
N PHE A 128 11.94 2.15 -2.69
CA PHE A 128 11.19 1.19 -1.90
C PHE A 128 11.39 1.49 -0.41
N LEU A 129 10.29 1.65 0.32
CA LEU A 129 10.31 2.03 1.73
C LEU A 129 9.35 1.14 2.52
N VAL A 130 9.77 0.70 3.71
CA VAL A 130 8.90 -0.03 4.64
C VAL A 130 8.87 0.70 5.98
N TYR A 131 7.67 1.11 6.41
CA TYR A 131 7.43 1.60 7.76
C TYR A 131 6.37 0.75 8.46
N ALA A 132 6.19 0.98 9.76
CA ALA A 132 5.25 0.21 10.55
C ALA A 132 4.58 1.08 11.62
N SER A 133 3.37 0.70 12.03
CA SER A 133 2.59 1.37 13.06
C SER A 133 1.78 0.35 13.87
N PRO A 134 1.74 0.43 15.22
CA PRO A 134 0.88 -0.44 16.01
C PRO A 134 -0.59 -0.11 15.77
N VAL A 135 -1.41 -1.14 15.58
CA VAL A 135 -2.87 -1.02 15.41
C VAL A 135 -3.58 -1.97 16.36
N GLY A 136 -4.67 -1.51 16.97
CA GLY A 136 -5.54 -2.35 17.81
C GLY A 136 -6.36 -3.35 17.00
N ASN A 137 -7.15 -4.16 17.69
CA ASN A 137 -8.13 -5.03 17.05
C ASN A 137 -9.19 -4.16 16.34
N GLY A 138 -9.38 -4.40 15.05
CA GLY A 138 -10.27 -3.62 14.17
C GLY A 138 -11.73 -4.09 14.21
N LEU A 139 -12.61 -3.12 13.88
CA LEU A 139 -14.08 -3.10 13.85
C LEU A 139 -14.82 -3.30 15.19
N LYS A 140 -15.29 -2.17 15.73
CA LYS A 140 -16.35 -2.10 16.73
C LYS A 140 -17.65 -1.77 16.01
N GLY A 141 -18.60 -2.70 15.96
CA GLY A 141 -19.96 -2.42 15.50
C GLY A 141 -20.40 -3.15 14.23
N VAL A 142 -21.69 -2.99 13.91
CA VAL A 142 -22.33 -3.53 12.71
C VAL A 142 -22.02 -2.61 11.52
N LEU A 143 -21.52 -3.18 10.43
CA LEU A 143 -21.34 -2.44 9.17
C LEU A 143 -22.70 -2.16 8.54
N ASN A 144 -23.00 -0.88 8.27
CA ASN A 144 -24.10 -0.47 7.43
C ASN A 144 -23.56 0.18 6.15
N LEU A 145 -23.93 -0.40 5.01
CA LEU A 145 -23.38 -0.04 3.70
C LEU A 145 -24.43 0.67 2.86
N ILE A 146 -24.02 1.63 2.04
CA ILE A 146 -24.83 2.21 0.97
C ILE A 146 -24.26 1.81 -0.37
N VAL A 147 -25.12 1.40 -1.30
CA VAL A 147 -24.71 1.11 -2.68
C VAL A 147 -24.35 2.43 -3.38
N GLU A 148 -23.16 2.48 -3.96
CA GLU A 148 -22.72 3.60 -4.80
C GLU A 148 -22.92 3.23 -6.27
N ASP A 149 -23.88 3.90 -6.91
CA ASP A 149 -24.31 3.66 -8.29
C ASP A 149 -23.90 4.77 -9.26
N ASN A 150 -23.35 5.90 -8.78
CA ASN A 150 -22.95 7.03 -9.63
C ASN A 150 -21.44 7.08 -9.87
N VAL A 151 -20.64 6.44 -9.01
CA VAL A 151 -19.19 6.41 -9.11
C VAL A 151 -18.69 4.97 -9.13
N HIS A 152 -17.99 4.61 -10.20
CA HIS A 152 -17.37 3.29 -10.31
C HIS A 152 -15.98 3.27 -9.67
N ARG A 153 -15.72 2.22 -8.91
CA ARG A 153 -14.47 2.01 -8.17
C ARG A 153 -13.28 1.77 -9.08
N ALA A 154 -13.52 1.01 -10.14
CA ALA A 154 -12.60 0.67 -11.20
C ALA A 154 -13.41 0.40 -12.47
N THR A 155 -12.76 0.45 -13.62
CA THR A 155 -13.36 0.08 -14.92
C THR A 155 -12.50 -0.98 -15.61
N PRO A 156 -13.06 -1.80 -16.51
CA PRO A 156 -12.27 -2.71 -17.34
C PRO A 156 -11.14 -1.97 -18.07
N GLY A 157 -9.94 -2.53 -18.04
CA GLY A 157 -8.75 -1.90 -18.64
C GLY A 157 -8.08 -0.81 -17.78
N SER A 158 -8.68 -0.41 -16.66
CA SER A 158 -8.05 0.49 -15.69
C SER A 158 -6.98 -0.23 -14.85
N ILE A 159 -6.65 0.33 -13.68
CA ILE A 159 -5.66 -0.19 -12.73
C ILE A 159 -6.31 -0.70 -11.44
N GLY A 160 -7.62 -0.99 -11.43
CA GLY A 160 -8.34 -1.51 -10.25
C GLY A 160 -7.78 -2.82 -9.68
N GLY A 161 -7.17 -3.67 -10.52
CA GLY A 161 -6.57 -4.95 -10.10
C GLY A 161 -5.24 -4.82 -9.35
N ILE A 162 -4.72 -3.61 -9.14
CA ILE A 162 -3.44 -3.37 -8.47
C ILE A 162 -3.59 -2.36 -7.34
N LYS A 163 -2.64 -2.37 -6.39
CA LYS A 163 -2.69 -1.52 -5.19
C LYS A 163 -1.98 -0.17 -5.41
N ALA A 164 -2.39 0.52 -6.49
CA ALA A 164 -1.88 1.83 -6.88
C ALA A 164 -2.43 2.93 -5.98
N VAL A 165 -1.62 3.97 -5.73
CA VAL A 165 -2.03 5.10 -4.87
C VAL A 165 -3.22 5.87 -5.44
N THR A 166 -3.33 5.95 -6.77
CA THR A 166 -4.36 6.69 -7.50
C THR A 166 -5.75 6.05 -7.37
N ASN A 167 -5.83 4.75 -7.07
CA ASN A 167 -7.11 4.05 -6.91
C ASN A 167 -7.91 4.51 -5.69
N TYR A 168 -7.28 5.16 -4.71
CA TYR A 168 -7.90 5.47 -3.43
C TYR A 168 -8.47 6.90 -3.36
N LEU A 169 -7.96 7.83 -4.17
CA LEU A 169 -8.42 9.22 -4.19
C LEU A 169 -9.91 9.37 -4.61
N PRO A 170 -10.40 8.68 -5.66
CA PRO A 170 -11.79 8.84 -6.11
C PRO A 170 -12.84 8.46 -5.06
N ILE A 171 -12.45 7.67 -4.06
CA ILE A 171 -13.31 7.17 -2.98
C ILE A 171 -13.70 8.28 -1.99
N TYR A 172 -12.89 9.34 -1.85
CA TYR A 172 -13.01 10.28 -0.74
C TYR A 172 -14.34 11.02 -0.72
N LYS A 173 -14.80 11.51 -1.88
CA LYS A 173 -16.07 12.23 -1.99
C LYS A 173 -17.28 11.32 -1.66
N PRO A 174 -17.51 10.19 -2.36
CA PRO A 174 -18.67 9.35 -2.08
C PRO A 174 -18.64 8.80 -0.64
N LEU A 175 -17.46 8.43 -0.11
CA LEU A 175 -17.36 7.92 1.27
C LEU A 175 -17.70 9.01 2.29
N THR A 176 -17.32 10.26 2.03
CA THR A 176 -17.68 11.39 2.91
C THR A 176 -19.19 11.64 2.90
N GLU A 177 -19.83 11.57 1.72
CA GLU A 177 -21.27 11.73 1.57
C GLU A 177 -22.05 10.58 2.24
N ALA A 178 -21.59 9.35 2.10
CA ALA A 178 -22.17 8.18 2.77
C ALA A 178 -22.11 8.30 4.30
N LYS A 179 -20.96 8.72 4.84
CA LYS A 179 -20.80 8.98 6.28
C LYS A 179 -21.71 10.10 6.77
N ALA A 180 -21.88 11.17 5.99
CA ALA A 180 -22.81 12.25 6.31
C ALA A 180 -24.28 11.78 6.35
N LYS A 181 -24.61 10.72 5.60
CA LYS A 181 -25.93 10.06 5.63
C LYS A 181 -26.06 8.98 6.71
N GLY A 182 -25.03 8.75 7.53
CA GLY A 182 -25.05 7.78 8.62
C GLY A 182 -24.62 6.36 8.24
N PHE A 183 -24.06 6.15 7.04
CA PHE A 183 -23.50 4.86 6.61
C PHE A 183 -22.03 4.73 7.01
N SER A 184 -21.61 3.50 7.30
CA SER A 184 -20.24 3.18 7.71
C SER A 184 -19.29 3.16 6.51
N ASP A 185 -19.78 2.66 5.37
CA ASP A 185 -18.98 2.46 4.17
C ASP A 185 -19.87 2.38 2.91
N LEU A 186 -19.23 2.35 1.74
CA LEU A 186 -19.82 2.15 0.43
C LEU A 186 -19.80 0.68 0.04
N LEU A 187 -20.71 0.30 -0.87
CA LEU A 187 -20.67 -0.93 -1.63
C LEU A 187 -20.69 -0.59 -3.12
N TYR A 188 -19.60 -0.89 -3.82
CA TYR A 188 -19.46 -0.56 -5.24
C TYR A 188 -20.05 -1.65 -6.14
N LEU A 189 -20.60 -1.21 -7.27
CA LEU A 189 -21.05 -2.06 -8.35
C LEU A 189 -20.12 -1.96 -9.55
N ASP A 190 -20.09 -3.02 -10.35
CA ASP A 190 -19.30 -3.10 -11.56
C ASP A 190 -19.63 -1.98 -12.56
N ALA A 191 -18.63 -1.52 -13.29
CA ALA A 191 -18.78 -0.40 -14.22
C ALA A 191 -19.49 -0.74 -15.55
N LEU A 192 -19.69 -2.02 -15.87
CA LEU A 192 -20.25 -2.43 -17.17
C LEU A 192 -21.76 -2.53 -17.11
N THR A 193 -22.29 -3.17 -16.07
CA THR A 193 -23.72 -3.44 -15.92
C THR A 193 -24.33 -2.72 -14.72
N GLY A 194 -23.51 -2.23 -13.77
CA GLY A 194 -24.00 -1.55 -12.58
C GLY A 194 -24.89 -2.45 -11.71
N SER A 195 -24.61 -3.76 -11.70
CA SER A 195 -25.49 -4.74 -11.05
C SER A 195 -24.75 -5.83 -10.29
N ASN A 196 -23.48 -6.09 -10.62
CA ASN A 196 -22.65 -7.02 -9.88
C ASN A 196 -21.95 -6.27 -8.76
N ILE A 197 -22.02 -6.83 -7.55
CA ILE A 197 -21.30 -6.31 -6.38
C ILE A 197 -19.80 -6.59 -6.56
N GLU A 198 -18.97 -5.57 -6.32
CA GLU A 198 -17.50 -5.68 -6.36
C GLU A 198 -16.89 -5.64 -4.95
N GLU A 199 -16.77 -4.46 -4.35
CA GLU A 199 -16.04 -4.26 -3.09
C GLU A 199 -16.62 -3.15 -2.21
N CYS A 200 -16.24 -3.15 -0.93
CA CYS A 200 -16.36 -1.99 -0.05
C CYS A 200 -15.20 -1.01 -0.30
N SER A 201 -15.17 0.14 0.37
CA SER A 201 -14.20 1.20 0.03
C SER A 201 -12.75 0.99 0.50
N GLY A 202 -12.51 0.09 1.47
CA GLY A 202 -11.24 -0.09 2.19
C GLY A 202 -10.31 -1.20 1.67
#